data_AF-A0A2V8JYF6-F1
#
_entry.id   AF-A0A2V8JYF6-F1
#
_cell.length_a   1.000
_cell.length_b   1.000
_cell.length_c   1.000
_cell.angle_alpha   90.00
_cell.angle_beta   90.00
_cell.angle_gamma   90.00
#
_symmetry.space_group_name_H-M   'P 1'
#
loop_
_entity.id
_entity.type
_entity.pdbx_description
1 polymer ?
#
loop_
_entity_poly.entity_id
_entity_poly.type
_entity_poly.pdbx_seq_one_letter_code
_entity_poly.pdbx_strand_id
1 'polypeptide(L)'
;YQYVPPYFTAFEFNDFIRQEVKFAATSRKTTEKLRTDIVEKAKEMGVPVAARDIRITRRGPSFTLELEYRFPIDLKIYHHELVFHASETGEIFENASN
;
A
#
# COMPACT_ATOMS: atom_id res chain seq x y z
N TYR A 1 -10.69 -20.38 10.99
CA TYR A 1 -10.26 -19.99 9.64
C TYR A 1 -11.35 -19.14 9.03
N GLN A 2 -11.23 -17.82 9.13
CA GLN A 2 -12.14 -16.92 8.44
C GLN A 2 -11.61 -16.82 7.01
N TYR A 3 -12.29 -17.50 6.07
CA TYR A 3 -11.99 -17.40 4.65
C TYR A 3 -12.50 -16.05 4.15
N VAL A 4 -11.80 -14.97 4.52
CA VAL A 4 -12.01 -13.69 3.85
C VAL A 4 -11.50 -13.88 2.41
N PRO A 5 -12.33 -13.67 1.38
CA PRO A 5 -11.87 -13.83 0.01
C PRO A 5 -10.71 -12.87 -0.28
N PRO A 6 -9.66 -13.29 -1.01
CA PRO A 6 -8.51 -12.42 -1.32
C PRO A 6 -8.90 -11.06 -1.92
N TYR A 7 -9.99 -11.00 -2.69
CA TYR A 7 -10.54 -9.74 -3.23
C TYR A 7 -11.04 -8.79 -2.14
N PHE A 8 -11.63 -9.28 -1.06
CA PHE A 8 -12.09 -8.44 0.04
C PHE A 8 -10.90 -7.89 0.82
N THR A 9 -9.91 -8.74 1.15
CA THR A 9 -8.67 -8.29 1.80
C THR A 9 -7.92 -7.26 0.94
N ALA A 10 -7.84 -7.48 -0.38
CA ALA A 10 -7.22 -6.53 -1.30
C ALA A 10 -8.01 -5.20 -1.37
N PHE A 11 -9.34 -5.26 -1.36
CA PHE A 11 -10.18 -4.06 -1.30
C PHE A 11 -9.94 -3.25 -0.02
N GLU A 12 -9.96 -3.90 1.15
CA GLU A 12 -9.70 -3.23 2.43
C GLU A 12 -8.28 -2.65 2.50
N PHE A 13 -7.29 -3.37 1.97
CA PHE A 13 -5.91 -2.92 1.97
C PHE A 13 -5.70 -1.72 1.02
N ASN A 14 -6.33 -1.75 -0.16
CA ASN A 14 -6.30 -0.61 -1.09
C ASN A 14 -7.03 0.61 -0.51
N ASP A 15 -8.15 0.41 0.20
CA ASP A 15 -8.82 1.53 0.88
C ASP A 15 -7.94 2.12 1.99
N PHE A 16 -7.26 1.28 2.77
CA PHE A 16 -6.28 1.73 3.76
C PHE A 16 -5.18 2.58 3.09
N ILE A 17 -4.55 2.11 2.01
CA ILE A 17 -3.50 2.87 1.31
C ILE A 17 -4.02 4.25 0.90
N ARG A 18 -5.23 4.31 0.33
CA ARG A 18 -5.87 5.56 -0.08
C ARG A 18 -6.09 6.52 1.11
N GLN A 19 -6.58 6.01 2.23
CA GLN A 19 -6.77 6.82 3.45
C GLN A 19 -5.44 7.30 4.02
N GLU A 20 -4.44 6.42 4.05
CA GLU A 20 -3.13 6.66 4.60
C GLU A 20 -2.35 7.71 3.78
N VAL A 21 -2.46 7.68 2.45
CA VAL A 21 -1.91 8.73 1.56
C VAL A 21 -2.57 10.09 1.82
N LYS A 22 -3.89 10.13 1.98
CA LYS A 22 -4.61 11.36 2.34
C LYS A 22 -4.20 11.88 3.71
N PHE A 23 -4.04 10.99 4.69
CA PHE A 23 -3.60 11.35 6.03
C PHE A 23 -2.14 11.84 6.03
N ALA A 24 -1.27 11.27 5.21
CA ALA A 24 0.12 11.72 5.09
C ALA A 24 0.21 13.19 4.68
N ALA A 25 -0.69 13.63 3.78
CA ALA A 25 -0.79 15.02 3.35
C ALA A 25 -1.19 15.98 4.47
N THR A 26 -2.12 15.58 5.34
CA THR A 26 -2.58 16.45 6.43
C THR A 26 -1.69 16.41 7.67
N SER A 27 -1.01 15.28 7.92
CA SER A 27 -0.22 15.03 9.13
C SER A 27 1.28 15.34 8.99
N ARG A 28 1.74 15.84 7.83
CA ARG A 28 3.17 16.03 7.51
C ARG A 28 4.00 14.75 7.69
N LYS A 29 3.40 13.60 7.38
CA LYS A 29 4.09 12.29 7.47
C LYS A 29 5.16 12.20 6.38
N THR A 30 6.32 11.64 6.71
CA THR A 30 7.37 11.37 5.73
C THR A 30 7.02 10.17 4.84
N THR A 31 7.61 10.10 3.65
CA THR A 31 7.44 8.95 2.74
C THR A 31 7.91 7.64 3.36
N GLU A 32 8.90 7.69 4.25
CA GLU A 32 9.47 6.53 4.93
C GLU A 32 8.50 5.99 5.98
N LYS A 33 7.85 6.88 6.74
CA LYS A 33 6.82 6.48 7.71
C LYS A 33 5.59 5.94 6.99
N LEU A 34 5.16 6.57 5.90
CA LEU A 34 4.09 6.08 5.04
C LEU A 34 4.37 4.65 4.54
N ARG A 35 5.59 4.39 4.02
CA ARG A 35 6.00 3.05 3.58
C ARG A 35 5.96 2.04 4.74
N THR A 36 6.42 2.43 5.92
CA THR A 36 6.44 1.57 7.10
C THR A 36 5.02 1.17 7.50
N ASP A 37 4.10 2.13 7.55
CA ASP A 37 2.72 1.91 7.97
C ASP A 37 1.97 0.98 7.01
N ILE A 38 2.24 1.10 5.71
CA ILE A 38 1.68 0.19 4.70
C ILE A 38 2.21 -1.23 4.86
N VAL A 39 3.51 -1.41 5.13
CA VAL A 39 4.09 -2.75 5.36
C VAL A 39 3.58 -3.37 6.65
N GLU A 40 3.45 -2.58 7.72
CA GLU A 40 2.86 -3.04 8.98
C GLU A 40 1.41 -3.47 8.76
N LYS A 41 0.61 -2.66 8.06
CA LYS A 41 -0.78 -3.00 7.79
C LYS A 41 -0.93 -4.24 6.91
N ALA A 42 -0.08 -4.37 5.90
CA ALA A 42 -0.03 -5.57 5.06
C ALA A 42 0.21 -6.83 5.90
N LYS A 43 1.17 -6.78 6.83
CA LYS A 43 1.45 -7.90 7.75
C LYS A 43 0.26 -8.24 8.65
N GLU A 44 -0.39 -7.22 9.23
CA GLU A 44 -1.60 -7.42 10.06
C GLU A 44 -2.72 -8.12 9.30
N MET A 45 -2.88 -7.77 8.01
CA MET A 45 -3.95 -8.29 7.15
C MET A 45 -3.56 -9.57 6.41
N GLY A 46 -2.32 -10.05 6.55
CA GLY A 46 -1.81 -11.19 5.78
C GLY A 46 -1.65 -10.92 4.28
N VAL A 47 -1.51 -9.65 3.88
CA VAL A 47 -1.21 -9.25 2.51
C VAL A 47 0.29 -9.44 2.24
N PRO A 48 0.69 -10.18 1.19
CA PRO A 48 2.09 -10.45 0.88
C PRO A 48 2.75 -9.25 0.19
N VAL A 49 3.07 -8.22 0.97
CA VAL A 49 3.76 -6.99 0.53
C VAL A 49 5.00 -6.77 1.38
N ALA A 50 6.12 -6.50 0.72
CA ALA A 50 7.36 -6.04 1.34
C ALA A 50 7.64 -4.58 0.98
N ALA A 51 8.51 -3.93 1.76
CA ALA A 51 8.88 -2.53 1.54
C ALA A 51 9.43 -2.25 0.13
N ARG A 52 10.08 -3.23 -0.49
CA ARG A 52 10.62 -3.15 -1.86
C ARG A 52 9.55 -3.10 -2.95
N ASP A 53 8.34 -3.57 -2.65
CA ASP A 53 7.23 -3.60 -3.61
C ASP A 53 6.54 -2.23 -3.68
N ILE A 54 6.80 -1.35 -2.70
CA ILE A 54 6.22 0.00 -2.59
C ILE A 54 7.16 1.03 -3.22
N ARG A 55 6.81 1.51 -4.42
CA ARG A 55 7.50 2.61 -5.08
C ARG A 55 6.84 3.94 -4.72
N ILE A 56 7.63 4.89 -4.21
CA ILE A 56 7.17 6.25 -3.96
C ILE A 56 8.02 7.20 -4.79
N THR A 57 7.38 7.99 -5.66
CA THR A 57 8.05 8.94 -6.54
C THR A 57 7.62 10.35 -6.17
N ARG A 58 8.56 11.20 -5.74
CA ARG A 58 8.29 12.61 -5.42
C ARG A 58 8.37 13.48 -6.68
N ARG A 59 7.48 14.47 -6.77
CA ARG A 59 7.44 15.53 -7.78
C ARG A 59 7.04 16.85 -7.11
N GLY A 60 8.03 17.63 -6.67
CA GLY A 60 7.79 18.84 -5.88
C GLY A 60 7.09 18.49 -4.55
N PRO A 61 6.00 19.19 -4.18
CA PRO A 61 5.24 18.87 -2.97
C PRO A 61 4.40 17.59 -3.13
N SER A 62 4.20 17.09 -4.35
CA SER A 62 3.40 15.89 -4.59
C SER A 62 4.26 14.63 -4.58
N PHE A 63 3.65 13.49 -4.28
CA PHE A 63 4.22 12.17 -4.49
C PHE A 63 3.19 11.21 -5.06
N THR A 64 3.65 10.21 -5.80
CA THR A 64 2.85 9.09 -6.26
C THR A 64 3.37 7.82 -5.60
N LEU A 65 2.48 7.09 -4.93
CA LEU A 65 2.71 5.76 -4.38
C LEU A 65 2.15 4.72 -5.34
N GLU A 66 2.97 3.75 -5.72
CA GLU A 66 2.61 2.65 -6.60
C GLU A 66 3.04 1.33 -5.97
N LEU A 67 2.13 0.36 -6.01
CA LEU A 67 2.35 -0.97 -5.44
C LEU A 67 1.66 -2.02 -6.31
N GLU A 68 2.38 -3.09 -6.62
CA GLU A 68 1.83 -4.34 -7.17
C GLU A 68 2.07 -5.45 -6.16
N TYR A 69 1.05 -6.27 -5.88
CA TYR A 69 1.17 -7.41 -4.98
C TYR A 69 0.31 -8.59 -5.45
N ARG A 70 0.68 -9.79 -5.00
CA ARG A 70 0.12 -11.04 -5.52
C ARG A 70 -0.38 -11.92 -4.40
N PHE A 71 -1.66 -12.27 -4.46
CA PHE A 71 -2.23 -13.28 -3.57
C PHE A 71 -2.13 -14.66 -4.22
N PRO A 72 -1.36 -15.61 -3.64
CA PRO A 72 -1.40 -16.99 -4.10
C PRO A 72 -2.76 -17.59 -3.75
N ILE A 73 -3.40 -18.23 -4.74
CA ILE A 73 -4.57 -19.06 -4.54
C ILE A 73 -4.21 -20.48 -4.97
N ASP A 74 -4.22 -21.38 -3.99
CA ASP A 74 -4.07 -22.81 -4.21
C ASP A 74 -5.44 -23.43 -4.47
N LEU A 75 -5.74 -23.65 -5.75
CA LEU A 75 -6.80 -24.57 -6.13
C LEU A 75 -6.19 -25.99 -6.13
N LYS A 76 -6.97 -27.01 -5.75
CA LYS A 76 -6.50 -28.40 -5.57
C LYS A 76 -5.60 -28.97 -6.67
N ILE A 77 -5.63 -28.40 -7.87
CA ILE A 77 -4.92 -28.86 -9.07
C ILE A 77 -4.17 -27.72 -9.79
N TYR A 78 -4.34 -26.45 -9.36
CA TYR A 78 -3.84 -25.27 -10.06
C TYR A 78 -3.40 -24.20 -9.06
N HIS A 79 -2.18 -23.69 -9.23
CA HIS A 79 -1.71 -22.49 -8.55
C HIS A 79 -2.00 -21.28 -9.42
N HIS A 80 -2.77 -20.31 -8.90
CA HIS A 80 -3.03 -19.05 -9.58
C HIS A 80 -2.67 -17.90 -8.64
N GLU A 81 -1.94 -16.91 -9.15
CA GLU A 81 -1.69 -15.66 -8.43
C GLU A 81 -2.72 -14.61 -8.86
N LEU A 82 -3.47 -14.06 -7.91
CA LEU A 82 -4.24 -12.83 -8.17
C LEU A 82 -3.32 -11.63 -8.03
N VAL A 83 -3.21 -10.84 -9.09
CA VAL A 83 -2.41 -9.62 -9.10
C VAL A 83 -3.29 -8.42 -8.81
N PHE A 84 -2.87 -7.60 -7.86
CA PHE A 84 -3.53 -6.35 -7.51
C PHE A 84 -2.57 -5.19 -7.66
N HIS A 85 -3.12 -4.04 -8.06
CA HIS A 85 -2.37 -2.80 -8.21
C HIS A 85 -3.03 -1.70 -7.40
N ALA A 86 -2.23 -0.90 -6.71
CA ALA A 86 -2.64 0.33 -6.05
C ALA A 86 -1.77 1.47 -6.55
N SER A 87 -2.39 2.59 -6.91
CA SER A 87 -1.70 3.82 -7.31
C SER A 87 -2.45 5.01 -6.75
N GLU A 88 -1.79 5.76 -5.88
CA GLU A 88 -2.39 6.88 -5.16
C GLU A 88 -1.43 8.08 -5.18
N THR A 89 -1.98 9.27 -5.37
CA THR A 89 -1.21 10.52 -5.34
C THR A 89 -1.57 11.32 -4.10
N GLY A 90 -0.56 11.82 -3.41
CA GLY A 90 -0.70 12.70 -2.26
C GLY A 90 0.25 13.88 -2.33
N GLU A 91 0.18 14.74 -1.32
CA GLU A 91 1.10 15.84 -1.12
C GLU A 91 1.83 15.69 0.20
N ILE A 92 3.04 16.21 0.32
CA ILE A 92 3.82 16.28 1.57
C ILE A 92 4.28 17.71 1.72
N PHE A 93 3.84 18.33 2.82
CA PHE A 93 4.34 19.63 3.24
C PHE A 93 5.68 19.44 3.96
N GLU A 94 6.76 19.35 3.19
CA GLU A 94 8.10 19.48 3.73
C GLU A 94 8.37 20.98 3.86
N ASN A 95 8.48 21.50 5.10
CA ASN A 95 9.03 22.83 5.28
C ASN A 95 10.41 22.83 4.63
N ALA A 96 10.59 23.60 3.56
CA ALA A 96 11.89 23.93 3.03
C ALA A 96 12.75 24.46 4.19
N SER A 97 13.58 23.58 4.73
CA SER A 97 14.51 23.95 5.79
C SER A 97 15.77 24.38 5.07
N ASN A 98 15.98 25.70 5.11
CA ASN A 98 17.28 26.36 4.91
C ASN A 98 18.37 25.67 5.71
#